data_AF-E7CYW2-F1
#
_entry.id   AF-E7CYW2-F1
#
_cell.length_a   1.000
_cell.length_b   1.000
_cell.length_c   1.000
_cell.angle_alpha   90.00
_cell.angle_beta   90.00
_cell.angle_gamma   90.00
#
_symmetry.space_group_name_H-M   'P 1'
#
loop_
_entity.id
_entity.type
_entity.pdbx_description
1 polymer ?
#
loop_
_entity_poly.entity_id
_entity_poly.type
_entity_poly.pdbx_seq_one_letter_code
_entity_poly.pdbx_strand_id
1 'polypeptide(L)'
;AVIQEHNYLNQSLRVANEEILSSNEELQSTNEELQTAKEEIQATNEELSTTNEELRNRNLQQNRDNSDLNNFIDSLSVPILMLTNDLRIRRFTPTAQRLFNFISTDVGRPFNDFRTDFDVSHLESMTLEVLETLNTKEQEIQTQSGYWYSLRIRPYRTTENQIDGVTMVFLDIDALKRHAAILEAERNYAEAIVETVQTPLVVLDAELRVKTVNRAFYDMFQVSESETKQSFWFELGNGQWNIPQLRSLLEEVSIDDRQVQNFEVDHYFEQIGHKTMLLNACKLRREDNADMILLAIADITERKQFEVEQAARQIAEDANRVKDEFLSNLSHELRNP
;
A
#
# COMPACT_ATOMS: atom_id res chain seq x y z
N ALA A 1 -18.47 -121.51 -36.49
CA ALA A 1 -18.47 -121.06 -35.08
C ALA A 1 -17.20 -120.25 -34.78
N VAL A 2 -16.02 -120.88 -34.70
CA VAL A 2 -14.75 -120.23 -34.31
C VAL A 2 -14.36 -119.00 -35.16
N ILE A 3 -14.60 -119.03 -36.48
CA ILE A 3 -14.27 -117.88 -37.37
C ILE A 3 -15.21 -116.68 -37.12
N GLN A 4 -16.48 -116.91 -36.82
CA GLN A 4 -17.43 -115.83 -36.51
C GLN A 4 -17.14 -115.19 -35.16
N GLU A 5 -16.77 -116.00 -34.16
CA GLU A 5 -16.35 -115.53 -32.84
C GLU A 5 -15.06 -114.72 -32.90
N HIS A 6 -14.08 -115.16 -33.71
CA HIS A 6 -12.85 -114.42 -33.95
C HIS A 6 -13.10 -113.08 -34.67
N ASN A 7 -14.01 -113.05 -35.65
CA ASN A 7 -14.38 -111.81 -36.33
C ASN A 7 -15.12 -110.82 -35.42
N TYR A 8 -16.01 -111.32 -34.55
CA TYR A 8 -16.67 -110.50 -33.53
C TYR A 8 -15.70 -109.92 -32.51
N LEU A 9 -14.72 -110.72 -32.06
CA LEU A 9 -13.67 -110.26 -31.14
C LEU A 9 -12.78 -109.20 -31.80
N ASN A 10 -12.37 -109.40 -33.06
CA ASN A 10 -11.59 -108.40 -33.81
C ASN A 10 -12.39 -107.11 -34.04
N GLN A 11 -13.69 -107.20 -34.30
CA GLN A 11 -14.55 -106.03 -34.45
C GLN A 11 -14.73 -105.30 -33.11
N SER A 12 -14.92 -106.03 -32.01
CA SER A 12 -15.01 -105.45 -30.66
C SER A 12 -13.69 -104.79 -30.24
N LEU A 13 -12.54 -105.41 -30.57
CA LEU A 13 -11.21 -104.82 -30.35
C LEU A 13 -10.99 -103.56 -31.19
N ARG A 14 -11.51 -103.50 -32.43
CA ARG A 14 -11.44 -102.29 -33.25
C ARG A 14 -12.27 -101.15 -32.66
N VAL A 15 -13.50 -101.43 -32.25
CA VAL A 15 -14.38 -100.43 -31.61
C VAL A 15 -13.75 -99.95 -30.30
N ALA A 16 -13.24 -100.83 -29.45
CA ALA A 16 -12.55 -100.43 -28.22
C ALA A 16 -11.29 -99.60 -28.50
N ASN A 17 -10.53 -99.91 -29.56
CA ASN A 17 -9.40 -99.08 -29.98
C ASN A 17 -9.84 -97.71 -30.50
N GLU A 18 -10.90 -97.63 -31.30
CA GLU A 18 -11.47 -96.37 -31.78
C GLU A 18 -12.01 -95.52 -30.63
N GLU A 19 -12.69 -96.12 -29.64
CA GLU A 19 -13.12 -95.44 -28.41
C GLU A 19 -11.94 -94.94 -27.58
N ILE A 20 -10.88 -95.74 -27.43
CA ILE A 20 -9.65 -95.32 -26.74
C ILE A 20 -8.98 -94.16 -27.49
N LEU A 21 -8.90 -94.22 -28.81
CA LEU A 21 -8.33 -93.14 -29.63
C LEU A 21 -9.16 -91.86 -29.50
N SER A 22 -10.48 -91.96 -29.60
CA SER A 22 -11.40 -90.83 -29.40
C SER A 22 -11.28 -90.23 -28.00
N SER A 23 -11.22 -91.07 -26.96
CA SER A 23 -11.03 -90.61 -25.58
C SER A 23 -9.68 -89.94 -25.40
N ASN A 24 -8.63 -90.41 -26.08
CA ASN A 24 -7.31 -89.80 -26.04
C ASN A 24 -7.29 -88.45 -26.78
N GLU A 25 -7.97 -88.32 -27.92
CA GLU A 25 -8.16 -87.05 -28.62
C GLU A 25 -8.97 -86.04 -27.79
N GLU A 26 -10.04 -86.47 -27.11
CA GLU A 26 -10.79 -85.64 -26.17
C GLU A 26 -9.92 -85.20 -24.97
N LEU A 27 -9.14 -86.11 -24.39
CA LEU A 27 -8.20 -85.78 -23.32
C LEU A 27 -7.13 -84.79 -23.80
N GLN A 28 -6.64 -84.94 -25.03
CA GLN A 28 -5.71 -83.98 -25.62
C GLN A 28 -6.37 -82.61 -25.79
N SER A 29 -7.59 -82.56 -26.34
CA SER A 29 -8.33 -81.30 -26.52
C SER A 29 -8.61 -80.60 -25.19
N THR A 30 -9.05 -81.33 -24.16
CA THR A 30 -9.29 -80.75 -22.83
C THR A 30 -8.00 -80.26 -22.18
N ASN A 31 -6.87 -80.92 -22.44
CA ASN A 31 -5.56 -80.47 -21.96
C ASN A 31 -5.10 -79.20 -22.69
N GLU A 32 -5.35 -79.10 -24.01
CA GLU A 32 -5.11 -77.88 -24.78
C GLU A 32 -5.98 -76.71 -24.28
N GLU A 33 -7.28 -76.94 -24.06
CA GLU A 33 -8.18 -75.93 -23.48
C GLU A 33 -7.74 -75.48 -22.07
N LEU A 34 -7.33 -76.43 -21.22
CA LEU A 34 -6.84 -76.13 -19.87
C LEU A 34 -5.52 -75.33 -19.92
N GLN A 35 -4.65 -75.64 -20.88
CA GLN A 35 -3.42 -74.88 -21.11
C GLN A 35 -3.74 -73.45 -21.57
N THR A 36 -4.69 -73.27 -22.49
CA THR A 36 -5.15 -71.92 -22.91
C THR A 36 -5.75 -71.15 -21.74
N ALA A 37 -6.65 -71.77 -20.96
CA ALA A 37 -7.25 -71.12 -19.79
C ALA A 37 -6.19 -70.70 -18.76
N LYS A 38 -5.14 -71.51 -18.58
CA LYS A 38 -4.01 -71.19 -17.71
C LYS A 38 -3.22 -69.98 -18.23
N GLU A 39 -2.96 -69.92 -19.53
CA GLU A 39 -2.27 -68.79 -20.17
C GLU A 39 -3.10 -67.50 -20.09
N GLU A 40 -4.43 -67.58 -20.27
CA GLU A 40 -5.33 -66.44 -20.09
C GLU A 40 -5.36 -65.93 -18.63
N ILE A 41 -5.41 -66.83 -17.64
CA ILE A 41 -5.32 -66.47 -16.22
C ILE A 41 -3.96 -65.83 -15.92
N GLN A 42 -2.89 -66.34 -16.50
CA GLN A 42 -1.56 -65.75 -16.32
C GLN A 42 -1.49 -64.35 -16.92
N ALA A 43 -1.98 -64.17 -18.15
CA ALA A 43 -2.02 -62.86 -18.82
C ALA A 43 -2.86 -61.84 -18.02
N THR A 44 -4.06 -62.22 -17.58
CA THR A 44 -4.92 -61.33 -16.78
C THR A 44 -4.30 -60.99 -15.42
N ASN A 45 -3.55 -61.91 -14.80
CA ASN A 45 -2.82 -61.63 -13.57
C ASN A 45 -1.65 -60.66 -13.80
N GLU A 46 -0.94 -60.79 -14.93
CA GLU A 46 0.12 -59.84 -15.33
C GLU A 46 -0.45 -58.44 -15.62
N GLU A 47 -1.59 -58.33 -16.31
CA GLU A 47 -2.31 -57.07 -16.54
C GLU A 47 -2.79 -56.44 -15.22
N LEU A 48 -3.35 -57.25 -14.31
CA LEU A 48 -3.79 -56.78 -13.00
C LEU A 48 -2.60 -56.29 -12.16
N SER A 49 -1.48 -56.98 -12.20
CA SER A 49 -0.25 -56.55 -11.50
C SER A 49 0.24 -55.21 -12.04
N THR A 50 0.24 -55.05 -13.37
CA THR A 50 0.68 -53.82 -14.04
C THR A 50 -0.23 -52.64 -13.67
N THR A 51 -1.55 -52.81 -13.77
CA THR A 51 -2.52 -51.75 -13.41
C THR A 51 -2.47 -51.39 -11.93
N ASN A 52 -2.22 -52.36 -11.04
CA ASN A 52 -2.04 -52.10 -9.61
C ASN A 52 -0.76 -51.30 -9.34
N GLU A 53 0.33 -51.59 -10.05
CA GLU A 53 1.57 -50.80 -9.98
C GLU A 53 1.37 -49.38 -10.48
N GLU A 54 0.66 -49.19 -11.60
CA GLU A 54 0.29 -47.86 -12.11
C GLU A 54 -0.56 -47.07 -11.10
N LEU A 55 -1.56 -47.70 -10.48
CA LEU A 55 -2.40 -47.05 -9.46
C LEU A 55 -1.58 -46.64 -8.24
N ARG A 56 -0.66 -47.49 -7.78
CA ARG A 56 0.26 -47.15 -6.68
C ARG A 56 1.14 -45.96 -7.04
N ASN A 57 1.70 -45.96 -8.25
CA ASN A 57 2.54 -44.85 -8.73
C ASN A 57 1.74 -43.54 -8.82
N ARG A 58 0.50 -43.58 -9.33
CA ARG A 58 -0.40 -42.40 -9.33
C ARG A 58 -0.73 -41.91 -7.92
N ASN A 59 -1.01 -42.82 -6.99
CA ASN A 59 -1.30 -42.46 -5.60
C ASN A 59 -0.09 -41.79 -4.92
N LEU A 60 1.11 -42.34 -5.12
CA LEU A 60 2.35 -41.76 -4.62
C LEU A 60 2.60 -40.36 -5.19
N GLN A 61 2.37 -40.16 -6.50
CA GLN A 61 2.51 -38.85 -7.12
C GLN A 61 1.52 -37.84 -6.53
N GLN A 62 0.24 -38.23 -6.39
CA GLN A 62 -0.78 -37.36 -5.80
C GLN A 62 -0.46 -36.99 -4.34
N ASN A 63 0.11 -37.92 -3.56
CA ASN A 63 0.54 -37.63 -2.19
C ASN A 63 1.70 -36.63 -2.16
N ARG A 64 2.65 -36.71 -3.10
CA ARG A 64 3.72 -35.73 -3.25
C ARG A 64 3.17 -34.36 -3.62
N ASP A 65 2.30 -34.28 -4.63
CA ASP A 65 1.69 -33.01 -5.06
C ASP A 65 0.89 -32.37 -3.91
N ASN A 66 0.13 -33.16 -3.15
CA ASN A 66 -0.59 -32.69 -1.97
C ASN A 66 0.34 -32.19 -0.87
N SER A 67 1.45 -32.89 -0.63
CA SER A 67 2.46 -32.46 0.34
C SER A 67 3.08 -31.12 -0.07
N ASP A 68 3.44 -30.95 -1.34
CA ASP A 68 4.01 -29.72 -1.86
C ASP A 68 3.03 -28.55 -1.77
N LEU A 69 1.75 -28.78 -2.06
CA LEU A 69 0.69 -27.78 -1.88
C LEU A 69 0.50 -27.37 -0.41
N ASN A 70 0.56 -28.32 0.53
CA ASN A 70 0.50 -28.01 1.97
C ASN A 70 1.70 -27.15 2.38
N ASN A 71 2.92 -27.56 1.99
CA ASN A 71 4.14 -26.80 2.29
C ASN A 71 4.09 -25.39 1.70
N PHE A 72 3.58 -25.23 0.48
CA PHE A 72 3.40 -23.93 -0.13
C PHE A 72 2.44 -23.05 0.67
N ILE A 73 1.25 -23.56 1.01
CA ILE A 73 0.24 -22.83 1.79
C ILE A 73 0.74 -22.47 3.19
N ASP A 74 1.50 -23.36 3.83
CA ASP A 74 2.06 -23.12 5.16
C ASP A 74 3.18 -22.07 5.14
N SER A 75 3.89 -21.93 4.02
CA SER A 75 4.88 -20.87 3.82
C SER A 75 4.25 -19.49 3.57
N LEU A 76 2.97 -19.41 3.19
CA LEU A 76 2.29 -18.15 2.94
C LEU A 76 2.05 -17.39 4.25
N SER A 77 2.68 -16.22 4.37
CA SER A 77 2.51 -15.32 5.52
C SER A 77 1.20 -14.50 5.47
N VAL A 78 0.30 -14.81 4.53
CA VAL A 78 -0.96 -14.10 4.33
C VAL A 78 -2.13 -14.93 4.88
N PRO A 79 -3.03 -14.36 5.69
CA PRO A 79 -4.29 -15.00 6.05
C PRO A 79 -5.18 -15.19 4.81
N ILE A 80 -5.38 -16.45 4.42
CA ILE A 80 -6.26 -16.85 3.33
C ILE A 80 -7.29 -17.81 3.88
N LEU A 81 -8.55 -17.59 3.53
CA LEU A 81 -9.69 -18.45 3.84
C LEU A 81 -10.40 -18.81 2.54
N MET A 82 -10.56 -20.09 2.29
CA MET A 82 -11.30 -20.62 1.15
C MET A 82 -12.62 -21.18 1.64
N LEU A 83 -13.71 -20.76 1.02
CA LEU A 83 -15.05 -21.26 1.30
C LEU A 83 -15.61 -21.98 0.09
N THR A 84 -16.51 -22.93 0.31
CA THR A 84 -17.36 -23.57 -0.71
C THR A 84 -18.53 -22.65 -1.11
N ASN A 85 -19.31 -23.04 -2.12
CA ASN A 85 -20.53 -22.31 -2.53
C ASN A 85 -21.58 -22.20 -1.43
N ASP A 86 -21.63 -23.15 -0.50
CA ASP A 86 -22.52 -23.13 0.67
C ASP A 86 -21.87 -22.48 1.90
N LEU A 87 -20.82 -21.67 1.68
CA LEU A 87 -20.11 -20.87 2.70
C LEU A 87 -19.50 -21.72 3.83
N ARG A 88 -19.09 -22.95 3.54
CA ARG A 88 -18.35 -23.80 4.48
C ARG A 88 -16.86 -23.64 4.28
N ILE A 89 -16.12 -23.74 5.37
CA ILE A 89 -14.66 -23.67 5.35
C ILE A 89 -14.11 -24.84 4.53
N ARG A 90 -13.52 -24.55 3.37
CA ARG A 90 -12.82 -25.54 2.56
C ARG A 90 -11.37 -25.72 3.03
N ARG A 91 -10.69 -24.59 3.28
CA ARG A 91 -9.28 -24.55 3.67
C ARG A 91 -8.92 -23.18 4.21
N PHE A 92 -7.88 -23.09 5.01
CA PHE A 92 -7.30 -21.83 5.47
C PHE A 92 -5.78 -21.95 5.64
N THR A 93 -5.06 -20.82 5.57
CA THR A 93 -3.62 -20.79 5.88
C THR A 93 -3.37 -20.79 7.40
N PRO A 94 -2.16 -21.17 7.87
CA PRO A 94 -1.81 -21.07 9.29
C PRO A 94 -1.94 -19.64 9.85
N THR A 95 -1.76 -18.63 9.00
CA THR A 95 -1.95 -17.22 9.40
C THR A 95 -3.43 -16.89 9.59
N ALA A 96 -4.32 -17.42 8.75
CA ALA A 96 -5.77 -17.32 8.98
C ALA A 96 -6.21 -18.09 10.23
N GLN A 97 -5.56 -19.22 10.54
CA GLN A 97 -5.82 -19.96 11.77
C GLN A 97 -5.62 -19.08 13.02
N ARG A 98 -4.57 -18.27 13.05
CA ARG A 98 -4.32 -17.32 14.15
C ARG A 98 -5.30 -16.15 14.15
N LEU A 99 -5.62 -15.61 12.96
CA LEU A 99 -6.49 -14.45 12.83
C LEU A 99 -7.94 -14.76 13.25
N PHE A 100 -8.43 -15.96 12.94
CA PHE A 100 -9.80 -16.39 13.23
C PHE A 100 -9.91 -17.37 14.40
N ASN A 101 -8.79 -17.71 15.05
CA ASN A 101 -8.70 -18.75 16.08
C ASN A 101 -9.28 -20.10 15.62
N PHE A 102 -9.10 -20.47 14.35
CA PHE A 102 -9.54 -21.77 13.84
C PHE A 102 -8.70 -22.91 14.39
N ILE A 103 -9.27 -24.11 14.35
CA ILE A 103 -8.56 -25.38 14.52
C ILE A 103 -8.73 -26.24 13.27
N SER A 104 -7.81 -27.18 13.03
CA SER A 104 -7.82 -28.00 11.80
C SER A 104 -9.12 -28.80 11.59
N THR A 105 -9.90 -29.04 12.65
CA THR A 105 -11.19 -29.74 12.59
C THR A 105 -12.37 -28.84 12.19
N ASP A 106 -12.15 -27.54 12.02
CA ASP A 106 -13.18 -26.59 11.58
C ASP A 106 -13.47 -26.65 10.08
N VAL A 107 -12.63 -27.35 9.31
CA VAL A 107 -12.90 -27.61 7.89
C VAL A 107 -14.26 -28.31 7.72
N GLY A 108 -15.09 -27.78 6.84
CA GLY A 108 -16.45 -28.23 6.56
C GLY A 108 -17.52 -27.56 7.43
N ARG A 109 -17.17 -26.76 8.43
CA ARG A 109 -18.14 -25.99 9.22
C ARG A 109 -18.57 -24.71 8.47
N PRO A 110 -19.81 -24.23 8.67
CA PRO A 110 -20.23 -22.93 8.16
C PRO A 110 -19.32 -21.82 8.70
N PHE A 111 -18.89 -20.91 7.85
CA PHE A 111 -18.03 -19.80 8.27
C PHE A 111 -18.72 -18.85 9.27
N ASN A 112 -20.04 -18.72 9.20
CA ASN A 112 -20.83 -17.86 10.09
C ASN A 112 -20.86 -18.34 11.56
N ASP A 113 -20.49 -19.61 11.83
CA ASP A 113 -20.47 -20.15 13.20
C ASP A 113 -19.36 -19.55 14.07
N PHE A 114 -18.42 -18.82 13.46
CA PHE A 114 -17.25 -18.28 14.14
C PHE A 114 -17.44 -16.81 14.48
N ARG A 115 -17.31 -16.49 15.77
CA ARG A 115 -17.18 -15.09 16.21
C ARG A 115 -15.82 -14.58 15.80
N THR A 116 -15.78 -13.73 14.79
CA THR A 116 -14.55 -13.06 14.40
C THR A 116 -14.47 -11.68 15.06
N ASP A 117 -13.27 -11.16 15.25
CA ASP A 117 -13.06 -9.80 15.76
C ASP A 117 -13.42 -8.72 14.73
N PHE A 118 -13.77 -9.10 13.51
CA PHE A 118 -14.23 -8.19 12.47
C PHE A 118 -15.73 -7.90 12.63
N ASP A 119 -16.17 -6.73 12.16
CA ASP A 119 -17.59 -6.49 11.92
C ASP A 119 -18.08 -7.37 10.76
N VAL A 120 -18.49 -8.60 11.10
CA VAL A 120 -18.93 -9.65 10.17
C VAL A 120 -20.31 -9.38 9.56
N SER A 121 -21.02 -8.35 10.02
CA SER A 121 -22.39 -8.04 9.59
C SER A 121 -22.51 -7.86 8.07
N HIS A 122 -21.42 -7.47 7.40
CA HIS A 122 -21.38 -7.23 5.96
C HIS A 122 -20.66 -8.34 5.17
N LEU A 123 -19.90 -9.21 5.85
CA LEU A 123 -18.99 -10.16 5.19
C LEU A 123 -19.74 -11.24 4.40
N GLU A 124 -20.84 -11.75 4.96
CA GLU A 124 -21.71 -12.71 4.29
C GLU A 124 -22.33 -12.11 3.03
N SER A 125 -22.93 -10.92 3.14
CA SER A 125 -23.53 -10.21 2.00
C SER A 125 -22.52 -9.97 0.88
N MET A 126 -21.30 -9.54 1.21
CA MET A 126 -20.24 -9.35 0.22
C MET A 126 -19.86 -10.67 -0.46
N THR A 127 -19.83 -11.75 0.29
CA THR A 127 -19.47 -13.07 -0.23
C THR A 127 -20.53 -13.58 -1.21
N LEU A 128 -21.80 -13.45 -0.85
CA LEU A 128 -22.92 -13.79 -1.71
C LEU A 128 -22.91 -12.94 -2.98
N GLU A 129 -22.66 -11.63 -2.87
CA GLU A 129 -22.54 -10.75 -4.03
C GLU A 129 -21.41 -11.18 -4.98
N VAL A 130 -20.26 -11.62 -4.46
CA VAL A 130 -19.14 -12.13 -5.29
C VAL A 130 -19.52 -13.43 -5.98
N LEU A 131 -20.23 -14.33 -5.31
CA LEU A 131 -20.72 -15.58 -5.89
C LEU A 131 -21.73 -15.33 -7.02
N GLU A 132 -22.62 -14.34 -6.85
CA GLU A 132 -23.61 -13.97 -7.86
C GLU A 132 -23.00 -13.20 -9.05
N THR A 133 -22.17 -12.19 -8.77
CA THR A 133 -21.66 -11.26 -9.79
C THR A 133 -20.38 -11.73 -10.48
N LEU A 134 -19.65 -12.66 -9.86
CA LEU A 134 -18.32 -13.13 -10.29
C LEU A 134 -17.22 -12.06 -10.30
N ASN A 135 -17.50 -10.90 -9.73
CA ASN A 135 -16.54 -9.82 -9.63
C ASN A 135 -15.78 -9.90 -8.30
N THR A 136 -14.51 -9.53 -8.33
CA THR A 136 -13.73 -9.40 -7.10
C THR A 136 -14.24 -8.21 -6.29
N LYS A 137 -14.42 -8.39 -4.98
CA LYS A 137 -14.71 -7.31 -4.03
C LYS A 137 -13.51 -7.04 -3.15
N GLU A 138 -13.26 -5.76 -2.89
CA GLU A 138 -12.19 -5.29 -2.02
C GLU A 138 -12.75 -4.22 -1.09
N GLN A 139 -12.42 -4.33 0.20
CA GLN A 139 -12.88 -3.40 1.22
C GLN A 139 -11.89 -3.36 2.38
N GLU A 140 -11.69 -2.17 2.93
CA GLU A 140 -10.97 -2.01 4.18
C GLU A 140 -11.91 -2.29 5.36
N ILE A 141 -11.48 -3.16 6.26
CA ILE A 141 -12.22 -3.54 7.46
C ILE A 141 -11.34 -3.30 8.69
N GLN A 142 -11.98 -2.99 9.80
CA GLN A 142 -11.31 -2.80 11.07
C GLN A 142 -11.78 -3.86 12.07
N THR A 143 -10.84 -4.38 12.85
CA THR A 143 -11.15 -5.25 14.00
C THR A 143 -11.73 -4.43 15.14
N GLN A 144 -12.44 -5.07 16.07
CA GLN A 144 -12.90 -4.46 17.32
C GLN A 144 -11.75 -3.88 18.16
N SER A 145 -10.56 -4.47 18.05
CA SER A 145 -9.31 -3.98 18.65
C SER A 145 -8.68 -2.78 17.94
N GLY A 146 -9.21 -2.35 16.79
CA GLY A 146 -8.75 -1.17 16.05
C GLY A 146 -7.72 -1.42 14.94
N TYR A 147 -7.28 -2.66 14.72
CA TYR A 147 -6.37 -3.01 13.62
C TYR A 147 -7.09 -3.02 12.27
N TRP A 148 -6.42 -2.49 11.24
CA TRP A 148 -6.94 -2.38 9.87
C TRP A 148 -6.46 -3.51 8.96
N TYR A 149 -7.38 -4.06 8.18
CA TYR A 149 -7.13 -5.05 7.16
C TYR A 149 -7.78 -4.67 5.83
N SER A 150 -7.09 -4.92 4.71
CA SER A 150 -7.73 -4.97 3.40
C SER A 150 -8.24 -6.39 3.14
N LEU A 151 -9.55 -6.53 3.07
CA LEU A 151 -10.23 -7.76 2.69
C LEU A 151 -10.43 -7.77 1.18
N ARG A 152 -9.97 -8.86 0.54
CA ARG A 152 -10.24 -9.13 -0.86
C ARG A 152 -10.93 -10.48 -1.02
N ILE A 153 -12.11 -10.49 -1.62
CA ILE A 153 -12.91 -11.68 -1.89
C ILE A 153 -12.94 -11.94 -3.39
N ARG A 154 -12.50 -13.14 -3.80
CA ARG A 154 -12.45 -13.58 -5.20
C ARG A 154 -13.27 -14.86 -5.40
N PRO A 155 -14.00 -15.00 -6.50
CA PRO A 155 -14.63 -16.27 -6.82
C PRO A 155 -13.56 -17.33 -7.13
N TYR A 156 -13.74 -18.52 -6.59
CA TYR A 156 -12.93 -19.70 -6.91
C TYR A 156 -13.61 -20.51 -8.00
N ARG A 157 -12.90 -20.76 -9.10
CA ARG A 157 -13.40 -21.56 -10.23
C ARG A 157 -12.62 -22.87 -10.35
N THR A 158 -13.32 -23.96 -10.62
CA THR A 158 -12.71 -25.27 -10.91
C THR A 158 -12.10 -25.30 -12.31
N THR A 159 -11.34 -26.36 -12.60
CA THR A 159 -10.81 -26.66 -13.94
C THR A 159 -11.91 -26.84 -14.99
N GLU A 160 -13.12 -27.19 -14.57
CA GLU A 160 -14.34 -27.28 -15.39
C GLU A 160 -15.07 -25.94 -15.53
N ASN A 161 -14.46 -24.83 -15.07
CA ASN A 161 -14.98 -23.47 -15.11
C ASN A 161 -16.31 -23.29 -14.35
N GLN A 162 -16.61 -24.17 -13.39
CA GLN A 162 -17.73 -24.02 -12.46
C GLN A 162 -17.28 -23.21 -11.24
N ILE A 163 -18.17 -22.36 -10.72
CA ILE A 163 -17.93 -21.65 -9.45
C ILE A 163 -18.02 -22.68 -8.34
N ASP A 164 -16.98 -22.77 -7.53
CA ASP A 164 -16.87 -23.76 -6.46
C ASP A 164 -16.51 -23.10 -5.12
N GLY A 165 -16.71 -21.79 -5.05
CA GLY A 165 -16.76 -21.03 -3.82
C GLY A 165 -16.05 -19.69 -3.93
N VAL A 166 -15.48 -19.25 -2.82
CA VAL A 166 -14.71 -18.00 -2.76
C VAL A 166 -13.38 -18.19 -2.06
N THR A 167 -12.43 -17.33 -2.39
CA THR A 167 -11.19 -17.14 -1.64
C THR A 167 -11.17 -15.74 -1.07
N MET A 168 -11.05 -15.65 0.25
CA MET A 168 -10.89 -14.43 1.00
C MET A 168 -9.43 -14.27 1.40
N VAL A 169 -8.90 -13.07 1.23
CA VAL A 169 -7.55 -12.72 1.62
C VAL A 169 -7.62 -11.50 2.53
N PHE A 170 -6.97 -11.56 3.68
CA PHE A 170 -6.91 -10.47 4.64
C PHE A 170 -5.48 -9.95 4.68
N LEU A 171 -5.25 -8.74 4.17
CA LEU A 171 -3.94 -8.10 4.16
C LEU A 171 -3.89 -7.09 5.30
N ASP A 172 -2.91 -7.22 6.19
CA ASP A 172 -2.66 -6.22 7.23
C ASP A 172 -2.24 -4.90 6.59
N ILE A 173 -3.00 -3.83 6.84
CA ILE A 173 -2.71 -2.47 6.38
C ILE A 173 -2.62 -1.49 7.56
N ASP A 174 -2.55 -1.99 8.80
CA ASP A 174 -2.56 -1.17 10.01
C ASP A 174 -1.34 -0.26 10.08
N ALA A 175 -0.14 -0.78 9.84
CA ALA A 175 1.08 0.03 9.78
C ALA A 175 0.97 1.14 8.72
N LEU A 176 0.46 0.80 7.54
CA LEU A 176 0.28 1.75 6.43
C LEU A 176 -0.74 2.85 6.82
N LYS A 177 -1.86 2.49 7.42
CA LYS A 177 -2.88 3.43 7.89
C LYS A 177 -2.35 4.34 8.99
N ARG A 178 -1.62 3.81 9.97
CA ARG A 178 -1.02 4.61 11.05
C ARG A 178 0.01 5.60 10.53
N HIS A 179 0.88 5.17 9.61
CA HIS A 179 1.83 6.09 8.99
C HIS A 179 1.14 7.19 8.18
N ALA A 180 0.12 6.85 7.40
CA ALA A 180 -0.67 7.84 6.68
C ALA A 180 -1.33 8.85 7.62
N ALA A 181 -1.93 8.38 8.71
CA ALA A 181 -2.57 9.25 9.71
C ALA A 181 -1.57 10.15 10.44
N ILE A 182 -0.38 9.65 10.78
CA ILE A 182 0.69 10.45 11.40
C ILE A 182 1.15 11.55 10.44
N LEU A 183 1.42 11.21 9.18
CA LEU A 183 1.84 12.18 8.16
C LEU A 183 0.77 13.25 7.92
N GLU A 184 -0.50 12.86 7.89
CA GLU A 184 -1.62 13.80 7.76
C GLU A 184 -1.71 14.73 8.97
N ALA A 185 -1.56 14.19 10.19
CA ALA A 185 -1.55 14.99 11.41
C ALA A 185 -0.37 15.97 11.47
N GLU A 186 0.83 15.55 11.08
CA GLU A 186 2.02 16.42 10.99
C GLU A 186 1.83 17.52 9.94
N ARG A 187 1.25 17.19 8.78
CA ARG A 187 0.94 18.17 7.74
C ARG A 187 -0.07 19.21 8.24
N ASN A 188 -1.16 18.76 8.84
CA ASN A 188 -2.20 19.64 9.40
C ASN A 188 -1.66 20.52 10.53
N TYR A 189 -0.77 19.99 11.37
CA TYR A 189 -0.09 20.75 12.41
C TYR A 189 0.81 21.85 11.84
N ALA A 190 1.63 21.54 10.84
CA ALA A 190 2.48 22.51 10.16
C ALA A 190 1.66 23.59 9.44
N GLU A 191 0.60 23.20 8.71
CA GLU A 191 -0.34 24.13 8.06
C GLU A 191 -0.99 25.07 9.08
N ALA A 192 -1.47 24.53 10.21
CA ALA A 192 -2.09 25.35 11.25
C ALA A 192 -1.13 26.39 11.86
N ILE A 193 0.15 26.06 12.05
CA ILE A 193 1.17 27.02 12.49
C ILE A 193 1.32 28.13 11.46
N VAL A 194 1.53 27.78 10.20
CA VAL A 194 1.78 28.74 9.11
C VAL A 194 0.59 29.69 8.91
N GLU A 195 -0.63 29.18 8.98
CA GLU A 195 -1.86 29.97 8.82
C GLU A 195 -2.19 30.86 10.04
N THR A 196 -1.72 30.52 11.23
CA THR A 196 -1.99 31.31 12.45
C THR A 196 -0.96 32.43 12.67
N VAL A 197 0.23 32.32 12.08
CA VAL A 197 1.28 33.34 12.20
C VAL A 197 0.86 34.63 11.50
N GLN A 198 0.89 35.75 12.22
CA GLN A 198 0.51 37.09 11.72
C GLN A 198 1.58 37.76 10.85
N THR A 199 2.70 37.07 10.61
CA THR A 199 3.74 37.52 9.68
C THR A 199 3.45 36.96 8.30
N PRO A 200 3.38 37.79 7.24
CA PRO A 200 3.35 37.33 5.87
C PRO A 200 4.49 36.36 5.55
N LEU A 201 4.14 35.16 5.11
CA LEU A 201 5.06 34.12 4.65
C LEU A 201 4.77 33.80 3.19
N VAL A 202 5.81 33.74 2.37
CA VAL A 202 5.74 33.26 0.98
C VAL A 202 6.80 32.20 0.71
N VAL A 203 6.40 31.13 0.06
CA VAL A 203 7.29 30.08 -0.43
C VAL A 203 7.42 30.23 -1.94
N LEU A 204 8.66 30.37 -2.40
CA LEU A 204 9.03 30.45 -3.80
C LEU A 204 9.67 29.13 -4.25
N ASP A 205 9.43 28.72 -5.50
CA ASP A 205 10.14 27.62 -6.15
C ASP A 205 11.49 28.06 -6.74
N ALA A 206 12.19 27.14 -7.41
CA ALA A 206 13.50 27.38 -8.00
C ALA A 206 13.49 28.46 -9.10
N GLU A 207 12.35 28.63 -9.77
CA GLU A 207 12.10 29.68 -10.76
C GLU A 207 11.57 30.98 -10.13
N LEU A 208 11.59 31.11 -8.79
CA LEU A 208 11.09 32.25 -8.04
C LEU A 208 9.60 32.54 -8.29
N ARG A 209 8.80 31.50 -8.57
CA ARG A 209 7.35 31.59 -8.63
C ARG A 209 6.75 31.27 -7.29
N VAL A 210 5.64 31.94 -6.99
CA VAL A 210 4.94 31.72 -5.72
C VAL A 210 4.28 30.34 -5.72
N LYS A 211 4.76 29.48 -4.82
CA LYS A 211 4.18 28.17 -4.57
C LYS A 211 3.05 28.26 -3.55
N THR A 212 3.31 28.90 -2.41
CA THR A 212 2.34 29.04 -1.31
C THR A 212 2.55 30.36 -0.59
N VAL A 213 1.48 30.94 -0.05
CA VAL A 213 1.51 32.06 0.91
C VAL A 213 0.56 31.76 2.06
N ASN A 214 0.81 32.32 3.23
CA ASN A 214 -0.12 32.21 4.36
C ASN A 214 -1.19 33.32 4.34
N ARG A 215 -2.22 33.17 5.19
CA ARG A 215 -3.29 34.16 5.34
C ARG A 215 -2.80 35.60 5.59
N ALA A 216 -1.78 35.78 6.43
CA ALA A 216 -1.26 37.11 6.76
C ALA A 216 -0.72 37.87 5.53
N PHE A 217 -0.18 37.16 4.53
CA PHE A 217 0.25 37.78 3.29
C PHE A 217 -0.92 38.37 2.50
N TYR A 218 -2.00 37.62 2.35
CA TYR A 218 -3.22 38.10 1.69
C TYR A 218 -3.81 39.31 2.41
N ASP A 219 -3.90 39.25 3.74
CA ASP A 219 -4.48 40.33 4.55
C ASP A 219 -3.60 41.60 4.54
N MET A 220 -2.27 41.46 4.56
CA MET A 220 -1.37 42.63 4.51
C MET A 220 -1.35 43.27 3.12
N PHE A 221 -1.15 42.47 2.06
CA PHE A 221 -0.95 42.99 0.70
C PHE A 221 -2.23 43.15 -0.09
N GLN A 222 -3.39 42.77 0.47
CA GLN A 222 -4.73 42.92 -0.14
C GLN A 222 -4.82 42.28 -1.55
N VAL A 223 -4.12 41.15 -1.73
CA VAL A 223 -4.13 40.36 -2.98
C VAL A 223 -4.97 39.10 -2.83
N SER A 224 -5.47 38.57 -3.95
CA SER A 224 -6.22 37.31 -3.96
C SER A 224 -5.34 36.09 -4.22
N GLU A 225 -5.80 34.91 -3.81
CA GLU A 225 -5.12 33.64 -4.09
C GLU A 225 -4.94 33.38 -5.59
N SER A 226 -5.95 33.69 -6.39
CA SER A 226 -5.94 33.52 -7.85
C SER A 226 -4.90 34.38 -8.57
N GLU A 227 -4.57 35.56 -8.03
CA GLU A 227 -3.57 36.47 -8.61
C GLU A 227 -2.16 36.12 -8.14
N THR A 228 -2.04 35.42 -7.00
CA THR A 228 -0.77 35.18 -6.32
C THR A 228 -0.17 33.83 -6.68
N LYS A 229 -0.96 32.75 -6.71
CA LYS A 229 -0.43 31.39 -6.95
C LYS A 229 0.19 31.25 -8.34
N GLN A 230 1.39 30.64 -8.39
CA GLN A 230 2.18 30.37 -9.61
C GLN A 230 2.66 31.62 -10.38
N SER A 231 2.32 32.81 -9.91
CA SER A 231 2.84 34.08 -10.42
C SER A 231 4.32 34.22 -10.13
N PHE A 232 5.06 34.82 -11.06
CA PHE A 232 6.46 35.13 -10.85
C PHE A 232 6.58 36.24 -9.80
N TRP A 233 7.45 36.05 -8.80
CA TRP A 233 7.54 36.93 -7.64
C TRP A 233 7.68 38.42 -8.01
N PHE A 234 8.55 38.73 -8.98
CA PHE A 234 8.83 40.11 -9.38
C PHE A 234 7.73 40.75 -10.25
N GLU A 235 6.73 39.98 -10.70
CA GLU A 235 5.57 40.49 -11.44
C GLU A 235 4.37 40.72 -10.51
N LEU A 236 4.44 40.22 -9.27
CA LEU A 236 3.35 40.26 -8.33
C LEU A 236 3.03 41.68 -7.87
N GLY A 237 1.73 42.00 -7.76
CA GLY A 237 1.24 43.31 -7.30
C GLY A 237 1.75 44.46 -8.19
N ASN A 238 1.56 44.34 -9.51
CA ASN A 238 2.03 45.34 -10.49
C ASN A 238 3.57 45.53 -10.49
N GLY A 239 4.32 44.48 -10.13
CA GLY A 239 5.78 44.51 -10.08
C GLY A 239 6.37 45.26 -8.87
N GLN A 240 5.59 45.52 -7.82
CA GLN A 240 6.05 46.19 -6.60
C GLN A 240 7.20 45.47 -5.87
N TRP A 241 7.41 44.18 -6.17
CA TRP A 241 8.51 43.39 -5.63
C TRP A 241 9.75 43.37 -6.53
N ASN A 242 9.72 44.00 -7.70
CA ASN A 242 10.85 44.09 -8.63
C ASN A 242 11.91 45.11 -8.16
N ILE A 243 12.48 44.82 -7.00
CA ILE A 243 13.45 45.67 -6.32
C ILE A 243 14.84 45.07 -6.57
N PRO A 244 15.79 45.80 -7.18
CA PRO A 244 17.10 45.24 -7.55
C PRO A 244 17.83 44.57 -6.38
N GLN A 245 17.78 45.17 -5.19
CA GLN A 245 18.43 44.63 -4.00
C GLN A 245 17.75 43.34 -3.52
N LEU A 246 16.42 43.22 -3.65
CA LEU A 246 15.69 41.99 -3.33
C LEU A 246 16.00 40.87 -4.32
N ARG A 247 16.20 41.19 -5.61
CA ARG A 247 16.62 40.20 -6.59
C ARG A 247 17.99 39.61 -6.25
N SER A 248 18.97 40.46 -5.94
CA SER A 248 20.29 40.00 -5.51
C SER A 248 20.22 39.13 -4.24
N LEU A 249 19.33 39.48 -3.32
CA LEU A 249 19.08 38.69 -2.10
C LEU A 249 18.62 37.26 -2.40
N LEU A 250 17.62 37.13 -3.27
CA LEU A 250 17.04 35.82 -3.63
C LEU A 250 18.03 34.98 -4.44
N GLU A 251 18.84 35.61 -5.29
CA GLU A 251 19.94 34.97 -6.00
C GLU A 251 21.02 34.45 -5.02
N GLU A 252 21.38 35.24 -3.99
CA GLU A 252 22.36 34.84 -2.97
C GLU A 252 21.87 33.63 -2.16
N VAL A 253 20.61 33.64 -1.70
CA VAL A 253 19.98 32.52 -0.94
C VAL A 253 19.85 31.25 -1.78
N SER A 254 19.70 31.39 -3.10
CA SER A 254 19.62 30.24 -4.00
C SER A 254 20.97 29.52 -4.14
N ILE A 255 22.06 30.30 -4.24
CA ILE A 255 23.42 29.80 -4.51
C ILE A 255 24.13 29.31 -3.25
N ASP A 256 24.15 30.14 -2.21
CA ASP A 256 24.78 29.83 -0.92
C ASP A 256 23.68 29.28 0.00
N ASP A 257 23.90 28.17 0.70
CA ASP A 257 22.94 27.56 1.66
C ASP A 257 22.71 28.44 2.91
N ARG A 258 22.84 29.77 2.76
CA ARG A 258 22.83 30.79 3.78
C ARG A 258 21.42 31.33 3.97
N GLN A 259 21.09 31.57 5.23
CA GLN A 259 19.91 32.33 5.60
C GLN A 259 20.27 33.81 5.55
N VAL A 260 19.42 34.60 4.90
CA VAL A 260 19.48 36.06 4.98
C VAL A 260 18.52 36.50 6.07
N GLN A 261 19.02 37.33 6.97
CA GLN A 261 18.23 37.90 8.06
C GLN A 261 18.29 39.42 8.06
N ASN A 262 17.20 40.04 8.50
CA ASN A 262 17.05 41.46 8.73
C ASN A 262 17.34 42.33 7.50
N PHE A 263 16.94 41.87 6.32
CA PHE A 263 17.12 42.65 5.10
C PHE A 263 16.03 43.72 5.00
N GLU A 264 16.41 44.97 5.17
CA GLU A 264 15.49 46.10 5.15
C GLU A 264 15.27 46.61 3.72
N VAL A 265 14.00 46.79 3.35
CA VAL A 265 13.57 47.35 2.07
C VAL A 265 12.61 48.48 2.34
N ASP A 266 12.98 49.68 1.90
CA ASP A 266 12.12 50.84 1.92
C ASP A 266 11.46 51.00 0.54
N HIS A 267 10.13 50.94 0.49
CA HIS A 267 9.39 50.96 -0.77
C HIS A 267 8.00 51.58 -0.63
N TYR A 268 7.53 52.18 -1.73
CA TYR A 268 6.16 52.64 -1.86
C TYR A 268 5.31 51.58 -2.56
N PHE A 269 4.37 51.00 -1.83
CA PHE A 269 3.41 50.03 -2.36
C PHE A 269 2.11 50.74 -2.73
N GLU A 270 1.55 50.42 -3.89
CA GLU A 270 0.38 51.14 -4.43
C GLU A 270 -0.85 51.06 -3.50
N GLN A 271 -1.05 49.90 -2.86
CA GLN A 271 -2.23 49.64 -2.02
C GLN A 271 -2.04 49.97 -0.53
N ILE A 272 -0.82 49.82 0.00
CA ILE A 272 -0.52 49.97 1.44
C ILE A 272 0.37 51.17 1.78
N GLY A 273 0.78 51.94 0.76
CA GLY A 273 1.56 53.16 0.89
C GLY A 273 3.06 52.91 1.14
N HIS A 274 3.72 53.93 1.69
CA HIS A 274 5.14 53.86 2.02
C HIS A 274 5.39 52.96 3.22
N LYS A 275 6.20 51.92 3.03
CA LYS A 275 6.51 50.94 4.06
C LYS A 275 8.00 50.60 4.09
N THR A 276 8.51 50.40 5.30
CA THR A 276 9.83 49.79 5.52
C THR A 276 9.61 48.34 5.92
N MET A 277 9.93 47.43 5.00
CA MET A 277 9.78 45.98 5.17
C MET A 277 11.08 45.35 5.64
N LEU A 278 11.00 44.41 6.57
CA LEU A 278 12.10 43.57 7.03
C LEU A 278 11.90 42.16 6.49
N LEU A 279 12.84 41.68 5.69
CA LEU A 279 12.76 40.41 5.01
C LEU A 279 13.77 39.43 5.60
N ASN A 280 13.29 38.23 5.91
CA ASN A 280 14.11 37.09 6.28
C ASN A 280 13.87 35.99 5.24
N ALA A 281 14.95 35.44 4.68
CA ALA A 281 14.87 34.41 3.67
C ALA A 281 15.68 33.19 4.11
N CYS A 282 15.08 32.00 4.00
CA CYS A 282 15.79 30.74 4.21
C CYS A 282 15.49 29.75 3.09
N LYS A 283 16.50 28.93 2.77
CA LYS A 283 16.38 27.85 1.80
C LYS A 283 15.68 26.65 2.45
N LEU A 284 14.64 26.15 1.79
CA LEU A 284 13.93 24.93 2.15
C LEU A 284 14.35 23.81 1.19
N ARG A 285 14.94 22.74 1.72
CA ARG A 285 15.24 21.54 0.93
C ARG A 285 14.10 20.55 1.02
N ARG A 286 13.66 20.05 -0.13
CA ARG A 286 12.73 18.92 -0.24
C ARG A 286 13.46 17.66 -0.68
N GLU A 287 12.87 16.50 -0.37
CA GLU A 287 13.41 15.20 -0.77
C GLU A 287 13.54 15.02 -2.29
N ASP A 288 12.76 15.76 -3.10
CA ASP A 288 12.84 15.78 -4.56
C ASP A 288 13.96 16.69 -5.10
N ASN A 289 14.84 17.21 -4.22
CA ASN A 289 15.96 18.09 -4.55
C ASN A 289 15.52 19.41 -5.22
N ALA A 290 14.23 19.76 -5.12
CA ALA A 290 13.73 21.06 -5.55
C ALA A 290 14.02 22.08 -4.44
N ASP A 291 14.98 22.95 -4.72
CA ASP A 291 15.31 24.07 -3.84
C ASP A 291 14.15 25.07 -3.81
N MET A 292 13.69 25.40 -2.61
CA MET A 292 12.64 26.40 -2.37
C MET A 292 13.16 27.49 -1.45
N ILE A 293 12.56 28.67 -1.51
CA ILE A 293 12.90 29.79 -0.63
C ILE A 293 11.66 30.13 0.18
N LEU A 294 11.78 30.12 1.51
CA LEU A 294 10.78 30.70 2.40
C LEU A 294 11.21 32.13 2.73
N LEU A 295 10.31 33.08 2.46
CA LEU A 295 10.49 34.49 2.74
C LEU A 295 9.45 34.93 3.76
N ALA A 296 9.91 35.46 4.88
CA ALA A 296 9.09 36.10 5.90
C ALA A 296 9.25 37.62 5.79
N ILE A 297 8.13 38.33 5.79
CA ILE A 297 8.08 39.78 5.57
C ILE A 297 7.41 40.42 6.79
N ALA A 298 8.09 41.36 7.44
CA ALA A 298 7.53 42.13 8.54
C ALA A 298 7.53 43.62 8.21
N ASP A 299 6.39 44.29 8.43
CA ASP A 299 6.33 45.75 8.37
C ASP A 299 6.93 46.35 9.65
N ILE A 300 8.06 47.06 9.51
CA ILE A 300 8.76 47.74 10.61
C ILE A 300 8.66 49.26 10.51
N THR A 301 7.73 49.78 9.70
CA THR A 301 7.59 51.23 9.43
C THR A 301 7.39 52.03 10.72
N GLU A 302 6.43 51.63 11.56
CA GLU A 302 6.15 52.32 12.82
C GLU A 302 7.35 52.27 13.77
N ARG A 303 8.01 51.11 13.85
CA ARG A 303 9.22 50.93 14.65
C ARG A 303 10.33 51.87 14.18
N LYS A 304 10.57 51.98 12.88
CA LYS A 304 11.58 52.87 12.30
C LYS A 304 11.25 54.34 12.54
N GLN A 305 9.98 54.73 12.39
CA GLN A 305 9.55 56.10 12.68
C GLN A 305 9.81 56.47 14.14
N PHE A 306 9.50 55.55 15.07
CA PHE A 306 9.77 55.76 16.50
C PHE A 306 11.27 55.85 16.80
N GLU A 307 12.10 54.99 16.20
CA GLU A 307 13.56 55.03 16.34
C GLU A 307 14.14 56.38 15.85
N VAL A 308 13.66 56.89 14.71
CA VAL A 308 14.07 58.19 14.15
C VAL A 308 13.61 59.34 15.05
N GLU A 309 12.38 59.31 15.55
CA GLU A 309 11.85 60.34 16.45
C GLU A 309 12.62 60.38 17.77
N GLN A 310 12.93 59.22 18.37
CA GLN A 310 13.76 59.13 19.57
C GLN A 310 15.17 59.68 19.33
N ALA A 311 15.81 59.31 18.22
CA ALA A 311 17.14 59.81 17.88
C ALA A 311 17.14 61.34 17.71
N ALA A 312 16.13 61.90 17.01
CA ALA A 312 15.98 63.33 16.85
C ALA A 312 15.76 64.05 18.19
N ARG A 313 14.94 63.47 19.08
CA ARG A 313 14.72 63.99 20.42
C ARG A 313 16.01 64.00 21.25
N GLN A 314 16.78 62.92 21.23
CA GLN A 314 18.04 62.83 21.95
C GLN A 314 19.04 63.91 21.50
N ILE A 315 19.16 64.10 20.17
CA ILE A 315 20.03 65.14 19.59
C ILE A 315 19.57 66.54 20.05
N ALA A 316 18.26 66.80 20.07
CA ALA A 316 17.73 68.09 20.51
C ALA A 316 17.95 68.35 22.01
N GLU A 317 17.81 67.31 22.86
CA GLU A 317 18.08 67.40 24.30
C GLU A 317 19.57 67.64 24.58
N ASP A 318 20.48 66.94 23.88
CA ASP A 318 21.93 67.15 24.01
C ASP A 318 22.35 68.56 23.54
N ALA A 319 21.78 69.05 22.43
CA ALA A 319 22.05 70.40 21.94
C ALA A 319 21.57 71.49 22.93
N ASN A 320 20.41 71.29 23.56
CA ASN A 320 19.93 72.20 24.61
C ASN A 320 20.83 72.18 25.84
N ARG A 321 21.28 71.00 26.30
CA ARG A 321 22.22 70.91 27.43
C ARG A 321 23.51 71.67 27.17
N VAL A 322 24.11 71.49 25.99
CA VAL A 322 25.36 72.19 25.60
C VAL A 322 25.14 73.71 25.57
N LYS A 323 24.00 74.17 25.07
CA LYS A 323 23.64 75.61 25.05
C LYS A 323 23.51 76.17 26.47
N ASP A 324 22.85 75.44 27.37
CA ASP A 324 22.63 75.89 28.75
C ASP A 324 23.95 75.92 29.55
N GLU A 325 24.84 74.94 29.33
CA GLU A 325 26.21 74.96 29.89
C GLU A 325 27.04 76.14 29.36
N PHE A 326 26.97 76.43 28.05
CA PHE A 326 27.65 77.59 27.45
C PHE A 326 27.14 78.91 28.03
N LEU A 327 25.82 79.09 28.14
CA LEU A 327 25.22 80.29 28.74
C LEU A 327 25.60 80.44 30.22
N SER A 328 25.62 79.34 30.97
CA SER A 328 26.07 79.33 32.37
C SER A 328 27.53 79.78 32.50
N ASN A 329 28.43 79.24 31.67
CA ASN A 329 29.85 79.62 31.67
C ASN A 329 30.06 81.08 31.27
N LEU A 330 29.37 81.57 30.23
CA LEU A 330 29.44 82.96 29.80
C LEU A 330 28.92 83.94 30.86
N SER A 331 27.85 83.56 31.57
CA SER A 331 27.31 84.36 32.68
C SER A 331 28.28 84.40 33.86
N HIS A 332 28.99 83.29 34.13
CA HIS A 332 30.04 83.23 35.13
C HIS A 332 31.24 84.13 34.80
N GLU A 333 31.71 84.14 33.54
CA GLU A 333 32.79 85.03 33.08
C GLU A 333 32.37 86.51 33.05
N LEU A 334 31.11 86.82 32.70
CA LEU A 334 30.62 88.21 32.70
C LEU A 334 30.36 88.77 34.10
N ARG A 335 30.07 87.92 35.09
CA ARG A 335 29.89 88.34 36.50
C ARG A 335 31.20 88.43 37.28
N ASN A 336 32.24 87.72 36.86
CA ASN A 336 33.59 87.79 37.42
C ASN A 336 34.58 88.10 36.29
N PRO A 337 34.71 89.38 35.87
CA PRO A 337 35.63 89.77 34.80
C PRO A 337 37.11 89.62 35.17
#